data_AF-A0AAV4PNE3-F1
#
_entry.id   AF-A0AAV4PNE3-F1
#
_cell.length_a   1.000
_cell.length_b   1.000
_cell.length_c   1.000
_cell.angle_alpha   90.00
_cell.angle_beta   90.00
_cell.angle_gamma   90.00
#
_symmetry.space_group_name_H-M   'P 1'
#
loop_
_entity.id
_entity.type
_entity.pdbx_description
1 polymer ?
#
loop_
_entity_poly.entity_id
_entity_poly.type
_entity_poly.pdbx_seq_one_letter_code
_entity_poly.pdbx_strand_id
1 'polypeptide(L)'
;MTDSSVTRIICPSLQKVKPTSHPKPMNINSVNLLSVLLTSISNNPVIIHHHVPQLNLRLGSKLRHSNIMEEMDVYFECNIRANPWVSETGWRFEGYDLHNNLSAGVLITNQSLVLQKVSRAHRGRYSCTATNSEGQGESNHVYLRVQCITITLCAKLYNFIVHCFEC
;
A
#
# COMPACT_ATOMS: atom_id res chain seq x y z
N MET A 1 35.43 49.39 11.89
CA MET A 1 34.79 48.12 11.47
C MET A 1 34.20 47.50 12.74
N THR A 2 32.98 47.91 13.08
CA THR A 2 32.35 47.62 14.38
C THR A 2 31.24 46.60 14.18
N ASP A 3 31.53 45.38 14.63
CA ASP A 3 30.80 44.55 15.61
C ASP A 3 29.30 44.20 15.46
N SER A 4 29.07 42.95 15.85
CA SER A 4 27.92 42.31 16.50
C SER A 4 26.62 42.02 15.72
N SER A 5 26.50 40.74 15.41
CA SER A 5 25.28 39.93 15.41
C SER A 5 24.31 40.30 16.53
N VAL A 6 23.03 40.54 16.19
CA VAL A 6 21.95 40.68 17.18
C VAL A 6 20.83 39.69 16.85
N THR A 7 20.88 38.54 17.52
CA THR A 7 19.74 37.64 17.69
C THR A 7 18.80 38.24 18.72
N ARG A 8 17.52 38.46 18.38
CA ARG A 8 16.50 38.84 19.38
C ARG A 8 15.66 37.64 19.77
N ILE A 9 15.94 37.14 20.97
CA ILE A 9 15.06 36.31 21.78
C ILE A 9 14.11 37.26 22.52
N ILE A 10 12.79 37.11 22.34
CA ILE A 10 11.80 37.72 23.22
C ILE A 10 10.66 36.72 23.47
N CYS A 11 10.57 36.24 24.71
CA CYS A 11 9.34 35.94 25.46
C CYS A 11 9.43 36.83 26.71
N PRO A 12 8.35 37.33 27.37
CA PRO A 12 7.10 36.63 27.73
C PRO A 12 5.83 37.55 27.58
N SER A 13 4.57 37.19 27.80
CA SER A 13 3.91 36.86 29.08
C SER A 13 2.40 36.68 28.84
N LEU A 14 1.78 35.80 29.62
CA LEU A 14 0.34 35.50 29.71
C LEU A 14 -0.51 36.73 30.11
N GLN A 15 -1.68 36.93 29.47
CA GLN A 15 -2.79 37.70 30.08
C GLN A 15 -4.21 37.20 29.68
N LYS A 16 -4.82 36.54 30.68
CA LYS A 16 -6.22 36.52 31.17
C LYS A 16 -7.43 36.42 30.20
N VAL A 17 -8.15 35.32 30.39
CA VAL A 17 -9.54 35.04 30.00
C VAL A 17 -10.52 35.96 30.77
N LYS A 18 -11.57 36.46 30.09
CA LYS A 18 -12.73 37.13 30.70
C LYS A 18 -14.00 36.28 30.53
N PRO A 19 -14.74 35.96 31.61
CA PRO A 19 -16.03 35.29 31.54
C PRO A 19 -17.18 36.31 31.68
N THR A 20 -18.14 36.30 30.76
CA THR A 20 -19.48 36.90 30.88
C THR A 20 -20.21 36.55 29.58
N SER A 21 -21.44 36.06 29.51
CA SER A 21 -22.53 35.89 30.47
C SER A 21 -23.66 35.17 29.71
N HIS A 22 -24.25 34.15 30.33
CA HIS A 22 -25.58 33.51 30.18
C HIS A 22 -26.40 33.57 28.84
N PRO A 23 -27.17 32.50 28.55
CA PRO A 23 -27.71 32.20 27.23
C PRO A 23 -28.90 33.10 26.87
N LYS A 24 -28.92 33.61 25.63
CA LYS A 24 -30.13 34.17 25.02
C LYS A 24 -31.03 33.04 24.50
N PRO A 25 -32.36 33.20 24.58
CA PRO A 25 -33.31 32.16 24.17
C PRO A 25 -33.19 31.89 22.66
N MET A 26 -33.24 30.60 22.32
CA MET A 26 -33.22 30.09 20.96
C MET A 26 -34.55 30.44 20.28
N ASN A 27 -34.52 31.39 19.33
CA ASN A 27 -35.65 31.67 18.45
C ASN A 27 -35.75 30.53 17.42
N ILE A 28 -36.69 29.61 17.66
CA ILE A 28 -37.12 28.58 16.71
C ILE A 28 -37.94 29.32 15.66
N ASN A 29 -37.37 29.58 14.47
CA ASN A 29 -38.07 29.66 13.17
C ASN A 29 -37.13 30.03 11.99
N SER A 30 -36.00 29.34 11.89
CA SER A 30 -35.33 29.18 10.60
C SER A 30 -35.03 27.71 10.41
N VAL A 31 -36.02 26.98 9.92
CA VAL A 31 -35.76 25.68 9.32
C VAL A 31 -34.85 25.96 8.14
N ASN A 32 -33.58 25.58 8.28
CA ASN A 32 -32.58 25.76 7.23
C ASN A 32 -33.11 25.09 5.95
N LEU A 33 -33.23 25.83 4.85
CA LEU A 33 -33.75 25.27 3.59
C LEU A 33 -32.90 24.06 3.11
N LEU A 34 -31.65 23.93 3.57
CA LEU A 34 -30.82 22.74 3.35
C LEU A 34 -31.36 21.46 4.04
N SER A 35 -32.05 21.56 5.19
CA SER A 35 -32.65 20.38 5.83
C SER A 35 -33.96 19.96 5.17
N VAL A 36 -34.60 20.85 4.39
CA VAL A 36 -35.84 20.56 3.66
C VAL A 36 -35.56 19.90 2.30
N LEU A 37 -34.38 20.09 1.71
CA LEU A 37 -33.98 19.41 0.46
C LEU A 37 -33.68 17.91 0.62
N LEU A 38 -33.46 17.43 1.85
CA LEU A 38 -33.25 16.01 2.14
C LEU A 38 -34.55 15.26 2.53
N THR A 39 -35.73 15.88 2.43
CA THR A 39 -37.00 15.15 2.71
C THR A 39 -37.50 14.32 1.51
N SER A 40 -36.72 14.21 0.43
CA SER A 40 -36.85 13.12 -0.53
C SER A 40 -35.86 11.99 -0.21
N ILE A 41 -35.74 11.61 1.07
CA ILE A 41 -35.22 10.27 1.39
C ILE A 41 -36.25 9.31 0.80
N SER A 42 -35.96 8.75 -0.36
CA SER A 42 -36.53 7.48 -0.74
C SER A 42 -36.28 6.56 0.45
N ASN A 43 -37.34 6.17 1.17
CA ASN A 43 -37.31 5.22 2.28
C ASN A 43 -36.98 3.81 1.76
N ASN A 44 -35.97 3.70 0.91
CA ASN A 44 -35.53 2.44 0.35
C ASN A 44 -34.46 1.89 1.30
N PRO A 45 -34.66 0.69 1.85
CA PRO A 45 -33.65 0.08 2.70
C PRO A 45 -32.34 -0.11 1.91
N VAL A 46 -31.23 0.44 2.42
CA VAL A 46 -29.90 0.13 1.89
C VAL A 46 -29.52 -1.25 2.40
N ILE A 47 -29.58 -2.26 1.52
CA ILE A 47 -29.14 -3.61 1.84
C ILE A 47 -27.60 -3.64 1.78
N ILE A 48 -26.96 -3.82 2.92
CA ILE A 48 -25.51 -3.96 3.02
C ILE A 48 -25.16 -5.45 2.88
N HIS A 49 -24.54 -5.83 1.77
CA HIS A 49 -24.16 -7.23 1.54
C HIS A 49 -22.77 -7.51 2.11
N HIS A 50 -22.71 -8.22 3.25
CA HIS A 50 -21.45 -8.70 3.81
C HIS A 50 -20.89 -9.87 2.99
N HIS A 51 -19.58 -9.96 2.90
CA HIS A 51 -18.86 -11.03 2.20
C HIS A 51 -17.41 -11.12 2.70
N VAL A 52 -16.85 -12.32 2.58
CA VAL A 52 -15.42 -12.56 2.80
C VAL A 52 -14.57 -11.73 1.85
N PRO A 53 -13.31 -11.44 2.19
CA PRO A 53 -12.43 -10.66 1.33
C PRO A 53 -12.20 -11.37 -0.01
N GLN A 54 -12.29 -10.60 -1.10
CA GLN A 54 -11.95 -11.01 -2.46
C GLN A 54 -10.64 -10.33 -2.86
N LEU A 55 -9.64 -11.13 -3.21
CA LEU A 55 -8.27 -10.64 -3.42
C LEU A 55 -7.80 -10.90 -4.85
N ASN A 56 -7.06 -9.95 -5.41
CA ASN A 56 -6.39 -10.10 -6.69
C ASN A 56 -4.95 -9.62 -6.58
N LEU A 57 -4.02 -10.55 -6.71
CA LEU A 57 -2.58 -10.32 -6.62
C LEU A 57 -2.00 -10.04 -8.02
N ARG A 58 -1.19 -8.99 -8.11
CA ARG A 58 -0.46 -8.62 -9.32
C ARG A 58 0.94 -8.11 -9.00
N LEU A 59 1.84 -8.21 -9.98
CA LEU A 59 3.08 -7.43 -9.96
C LEU A 59 2.78 -5.95 -10.16
N GLY A 60 3.59 -5.10 -9.55
CA GLY A 60 3.56 -3.65 -9.77
C GLY A 60 3.62 -3.31 -11.26
N SER A 61 2.93 -2.25 -11.66
CA SER A 61 2.71 -1.88 -13.07
C SER A 61 4.00 -1.80 -13.90
N LYS A 62 5.09 -1.31 -13.31
CA LYS A 62 6.42 -1.21 -13.94
C LYS A 62 7.05 -2.57 -14.29
N LEU A 63 6.58 -3.66 -13.68
CA LEU A 63 7.17 -5.00 -13.78
C LEU A 63 6.31 -5.99 -14.58
N ARG A 64 5.10 -5.61 -15.01
CA ARG A 64 4.15 -6.55 -15.66
C ARG A 64 4.64 -7.14 -16.99
N HIS A 65 5.63 -6.53 -17.62
CA HIS A 65 6.21 -6.99 -18.90
C HIS A 65 7.75 -6.99 -18.87
N SER A 66 8.36 -6.96 -17.68
CA SER A 66 9.82 -6.93 -17.56
C SER A 66 10.40 -8.32 -17.32
N ASN A 67 11.62 -8.53 -17.83
CA ASN A 67 12.46 -9.64 -17.38
C ASN A 67 13.04 -9.25 -16.02
N ILE A 68 12.59 -9.92 -14.97
CA ILE A 68 13.10 -9.71 -13.61
C ILE A 68 14.43 -10.45 -13.49
N MET A 69 15.50 -9.70 -13.29
CA MET A 69 16.85 -10.21 -13.07
C MET A 69 17.18 -10.21 -11.58
N GLU A 70 18.22 -10.95 -11.19
CA GLU A 70 18.79 -10.85 -9.85
C GLU A 70 19.19 -9.38 -9.52
N GLU A 71 19.31 -9.07 -8.23
CA GLU A 71 19.62 -7.72 -7.71
C GLU A 71 18.57 -6.63 -8.01
N MET A 72 17.46 -6.96 -8.68
CA MET A 72 16.34 -6.04 -8.87
C MET A 72 15.39 -6.03 -7.67
N ASP A 73 14.70 -4.91 -7.48
CA ASP A 73 13.61 -4.83 -6.52
C ASP A 73 12.28 -5.18 -7.20
N VAL A 74 11.48 -6.02 -6.55
CA VAL A 74 10.19 -6.49 -7.03
C VAL A 74 9.09 -6.05 -6.07
N TYR A 75 8.02 -5.51 -6.61
CA TYR A 75 6.82 -5.12 -5.85
C TYR A 75 5.62 -5.93 -6.29
N PHE A 76 4.90 -6.47 -5.32
CA PHE A 76 3.59 -7.07 -5.46
C PHE A 76 2.53 -6.16 -4.84
N GLU A 77 1.36 -6.14 -5.47
CA GLU A 77 0.20 -5.40 -5.01
C GLU A 77 -0.99 -6.34 -4.92
N CYS A 78 -1.62 -6.36 -3.75
CA CYS A 78 -2.80 -7.15 -3.46
C CYS A 78 -4.03 -6.23 -3.41
N ASN A 79 -4.90 -6.33 -4.42
CA ASN A 79 -6.16 -5.59 -4.43
C ASN A 79 -7.20 -6.35 -3.60
N ILE A 80 -7.78 -5.70 -2.59
CA ILE A 80 -8.71 -6.31 -1.65
C ILE A 80 -10.07 -5.61 -1.75
N ARG A 81 -11.12 -6.40 -1.95
CA ARG A 81 -12.52 -5.96 -1.81
C ARG A 81 -13.15 -6.77 -0.69
N ALA A 82 -13.68 -6.11 0.32
CA ALA A 82 -14.28 -6.78 1.46
C ALA A 82 -15.38 -5.91 2.06
N ASN A 83 -16.40 -6.56 2.64
CA ASN A 83 -17.40 -5.89 3.44
C ASN A 83 -17.84 -6.82 4.59
N PRO A 84 -17.61 -6.46 5.87
CA PRO A 84 -16.88 -5.29 6.35
C PRO A 84 -15.39 -5.33 5.98
N TRP A 85 -14.69 -4.22 6.22
CA TRP A 85 -13.27 -4.09 5.88
C TRP A 85 -12.39 -5.11 6.64
N VAL A 86 -11.22 -5.39 6.09
CA VAL A 86 -10.30 -6.41 6.62
C VAL A 86 -9.66 -5.99 7.93
N SER A 87 -9.56 -6.93 8.86
CA SER A 87 -8.88 -6.77 10.14
C SER A 87 -7.43 -7.26 10.11
N GLU A 88 -7.13 -8.23 9.24
CA GLU A 88 -5.81 -8.84 9.12
C GLU A 88 -5.48 -9.16 7.66
N THR A 89 -4.20 -9.06 7.31
CA THR A 89 -3.66 -9.39 5.99
C THR A 89 -2.42 -10.26 6.13
N GLY A 90 -2.24 -11.20 5.21
CA GLY A 90 -1.08 -12.10 5.16
C GLY A 90 -0.56 -12.30 3.75
N TRP A 91 0.62 -12.89 3.66
CA TRP A 91 1.30 -13.22 2.41
C TRP A 91 1.80 -14.65 2.49
N ARG A 92 1.82 -15.35 1.36
CA ARG A 92 2.32 -16.72 1.27
C ARG A 92 3.35 -16.87 0.17
N PHE A 93 4.36 -17.69 0.42
CA PHE A 93 5.37 -18.12 -0.53
C PHE A 93 5.42 -19.65 -0.54
N GLU A 94 5.18 -20.26 -1.70
CA GLU A 94 5.10 -21.71 -1.88
C GLU A 94 4.11 -22.40 -0.90
N GLY A 95 3.04 -21.69 -0.54
CA GLY A 95 1.99 -22.18 0.36
C GLY A 95 2.28 -21.97 1.86
N TYR A 96 3.45 -21.47 2.23
CA TYR A 96 3.81 -21.15 3.61
C TYR A 96 3.64 -19.67 3.89
N ASP A 97 3.31 -19.32 5.14
CA ASP A 97 3.19 -17.93 5.55
C ASP A 97 4.54 -17.21 5.45
N LEU A 98 4.51 -16.06 4.79
CA LEU A 98 5.67 -15.20 4.58
C LEU A 98 5.59 -14.04 5.57
N HIS A 99 6.67 -13.84 6.31
CA HIS A 99 6.79 -12.77 7.29
C HIS A 99 7.82 -11.72 6.87
N ASN A 100 7.73 -10.55 7.49
CA ASN A 100 8.68 -9.47 7.28
C ASN A 100 10.09 -9.92 7.70
N ASN A 101 11.08 -9.75 6.82
CA ASN A 101 12.47 -10.06 7.10
C ASN A 101 13.37 -9.06 6.36
N LEU A 102 13.69 -7.96 7.04
CA LEU A 102 14.48 -6.87 6.48
C LEU A 102 15.89 -7.32 6.06
N SER A 103 16.51 -8.23 6.82
CA SER A 103 17.83 -8.76 6.50
C SER A 103 17.84 -9.61 5.22
N ALA A 104 16.72 -10.27 4.91
CA ALA A 104 16.51 -11.01 3.67
C ALA A 104 15.87 -10.17 2.54
N GLY A 105 15.67 -8.86 2.76
CA GLY A 105 15.05 -7.96 1.78
C GLY A 105 13.53 -8.16 1.59
N VAL A 106 12.85 -8.82 2.53
CA VAL A 106 11.40 -9.04 2.49
C VAL A 106 10.70 -7.97 3.32
N LEU A 107 10.02 -7.04 2.67
CA LEU A 107 9.22 -6.00 3.33
C LEU A 107 7.73 -6.19 3.02
N ILE A 108 6.94 -6.47 4.05
CA ILE A 108 5.49 -6.64 3.96
C ILE A 108 4.79 -5.42 4.55
N THR A 109 3.83 -4.90 3.79
CA THR A 109 2.82 -3.95 4.22
C THR A 109 1.44 -4.54 3.90
N ASN A 110 0.38 -4.04 4.54
CA ASN A 110 -0.97 -4.61 4.44
C ASN A 110 -1.35 -5.08 3.02
N GLN A 111 -1.22 -4.22 2.00
CA GLN A 111 -1.55 -4.54 0.61
C GLN A 111 -0.34 -4.69 -0.32
N SER A 112 0.89 -4.50 0.14
CA SER A 112 2.08 -4.59 -0.73
C SER A 112 3.19 -5.42 -0.13
N LEU A 113 3.81 -6.27 -0.96
CA LEU A 113 5.01 -7.01 -0.64
C LEU A 113 6.15 -6.51 -1.53
N VAL A 114 7.29 -6.23 -0.90
CA VAL A 114 8.52 -5.84 -1.55
C VAL A 114 9.55 -6.91 -1.32
N LEU A 115 10.23 -7.32 -2.39
CA LEU A 115 11.42 -8.13 -2.35
C LEU A 115 12.56 -7.28 -2.89
N GLN A 116 13.53 -6.97 -2.04
CA GLN A 116 14.71 -6.19 -2.40
C GLN A 116 15.82 -7.12 -2.86
N LYS A 117 16.56 -6.69 -3.90
CA LYS A 117 17.70 -7.45 -4.45
C LYS A 117 17.38 -8.93 -4.64
N VAL A 118 16.35 -9.20 -5.44
CA VAL A 118 15.86 -10.57 -5.62
C VAL A 118 16.98 -11.48 -6.12
N SER A 119 16.88 -12.74 -5.73
CA SER A 119 17.81 -13.81 -6.11
C SER A 119 17.02 -15.02 -6.58
N ARG A 120 17.70 -16.04 -7.11
CA ARG A 120 17.03 -17.31 -7.48
C ARG A 120 16.24 -17.98 -6.36
N ALA A 121 16.59 -17.73 -5.09
CA ALA A 121 15.85 -18.27 -3.95
C ALA A 121 14.43 -17.70 -3.82
N HIS A 122 14.19 -16.50 -4.37
CA HIS A 122 12.89 -15.84 -4.34
C HIS A 122 11.93 -16.33 -5.44
N ARG A 123 12.41 -17.20 -6.35
CA ARG A 123 11.61 -17.79 -7.42
C ARG A 123 10.55 -18.69 -6.81
N GLY A 124 9.29 -18.47 -7.16
CA GLY A 124 8.20 -19.31 -6.70
C GLY A 124 6.84 -18.67 -6.80
N ARG A 125 5.86 -19.31 -6.17
CA ARG A 125 4.45 -18.93 -6.21
C ARG A 125 4.07 -18.10 -4.98
N TYR A 126 3.54 -16.91 -5.24
CA TYR A 126 3.05 -16.00 -4.20
C TYR A 126 1.52 -15.92 -4.22
N SER A 127 0.93 -15.76 -3.04
CA SER A 127 -0.48 -15.35 -2.84
C SER A 127 -0.57 -14.40 -1.65
N CYS A 128 -1.65 -13.62 -1.57
CA CYS A 128 -2.00 -12.83 -0.39
C CYS A 128 -3.30 -13.35 0.22
N THR A 129 -3.44 -13.17 1.52
CA THR A 129 -4.63 -13.52 2.30
C THR A 129 -5.17 -12.31 3.04
N ALA A 130 -6.46 -12.30 3.31
CA ALA A 130 -7.03 -11.30 4.20
C ALA A 130 -8.25 -11.87 4.94
N THR A 131 -8.46 -11.35 6.15
CA THR A 131 -9.51 -11.81 7.06
C THR A 131 -10.39 -10.64 7.47
N ASN A 132 -11.71 -10.85 7.48
CA ASN A 132 -12.69 -9.97 8.11
C ASN A 132 -13.64 -10.79 9.01
N SER A 133 -14.70 -10.18 9.53
CA SER A 133 -15.70 -10.88 10.37
C SER A 133 -16.42 -12.03 9.67
N GLU A 134 -16.48 -12.01 8.34
CA GLU A 134 -17.16 -13.04 7.55
C GLU A 134 -16.25 -14.25 7.26
N GLY A 135 -14.93 -14.09 7.41
CA GLY A 135 -13.96 -15.15 7.21
C GLY A 135 -12.69 -14.70 6.48
N GLN A 136 -11.98 -15.69 5.92
CA GLN A 136 -10.71 -15.50 5.23
C GLN A 136 -10.83 -15.73 3.73
N GLY A 137 -10.20 -14.86 2.94
CA GLY A 137 -10.02 -15.02 1.50
C GLY A 137 -8.54 -15.15 1.13
N GLU A 138 -8.28 -15.76 -0.03
CA GLU A 138 -6.96 -15.86 -0.66
C GLU A 138 -7.02 -15.42 -2.12
N SER A 139 -5.94 -14.81 -2.61
CA SER A 139 -5.84 -14.33 -3.99
C SER A 139 -5.57 -15.45 -5.00
N ASN A 140 -5.59 -15.08 -6.29
CA ASN A 140 -4.87 -15.84 -7.31
C ASN A 140 -3.38 -15.98 -6.96
N HIS A 141 -2.75 -16.98 -7.58
CA HIS A 141 -1.31 -17.18 -7.46
C HIS A 141 -0.55 -16.44 -8.56
N VAL A 142 0.60 -15.86 -8.19
CA VAL A 142 1.53 -15.27 -9.15
C VAL A 142 2.90 -15.91 -9.03
N TYR A 143 3.42 -16.41 -10.14
CA TYR A 143 4.73 -17.05 -10.19
C TYR A 143 5.82 -16.03 -10.52
N LEU A 144 6.73 -15.79 -9.58
CA LEU A 144 7.89 -14.95 -9.78
C LEU A 144 8.99 -15.73 -10.48
N ARG A 145 9.36 -15.30 -11.69
CA ARG A 145 10.53 -15.80 -12.40
C ARG A 145 11.68 -14.82 -12.22
N VAL A 146 12.78 -15.26 -11.62
CA VAL A 146 14.03 -14.48 -11.50
C VAL A 146 15.08 -15.07 -12.44
N GLN A 147 15.65 -14.22 -13.30
CA GLN A 147 16.70 -14.56 -14.26
C GLN A 147 18.08 -14.22 -13.70
N CYS A 148 19.05 -15.10 -13.93
CA CYS A 148 20.40 -14.89 -13.45
C CYS A 148 21.13 -13.80 -14.27
N ILE A 149 21.82 -12.89 -13.58
CA ILE A 149 22.62 -11.85 -14.25
C ILE A 149 23.78 -12.48 -15.03
N THR A 150 24.45 -13.47 -14.45
CA THR A 150 25.68 -14.08 -15.00
C THR A 150 25.44 -14.85 -16.29
N ILE A 151 24.28 -15.50 -16.44
CA ILE A 151 23.92 -16.18 -17.70
C ILE A 151 23.57 -15.15 -18.78
N THR A 152 22.98 -14.01 -18.43
CA THR A 152 22.67 -12.95 -19.41
C THR A 152 23.95 -12.27 -19.91
N LEU A 153 24.94 -12.05 -19.03
CA LEU A 153 26.27 -11.58 -19.43
C LEU A 153 27.01 -12.63 -20.26
N CYS A 154 27.02 -13.90 -19.85
CA CYS A 154 27.69 -14.97 -20.59
C CYS A 154 27.03 -15.23 -21.96
N ALA A 155 25.69 -15.22 -22.06
CA ALA A 155 24.97 -15.38 -23.32
C ALA A 155 25.13 -14.17 -24.24
N LYS A 156 25.17 -12.94 -23.69
CA LYS A 156 25.51 -11.74 -24.48
C LYS A 156 26.96 -11.76 -24.95
N LEU A 157 27.90 -12.20 -24.10
CA LEU A 157 29.31 -12.37 -24.46
C LEU A 157 29.47 -13.47 -25.52
N TYR A 158 28.76 -14.59 -25.40
CA TYR A 158 28.74 -15.65 -26.41
C TYR A 158 28.21 -15.14 -27.75
N ASN A 159 27.06 -14.45 -27.77
CA ASN A 159 26.54 -13.86 -29.00
C ASN A 159 27.48 -12.78 -29.57
N PHE A 160 28.14 -11.98 -28.73
CA PHE A 160 29.13 -10.99 -29.18
C PHE A 160 30.37 -11.65 -29.78
N ILE A 161 30.84 -12.76 -29.21
CA ILE A 161 31.96 -13.55 -29.74
C ILE A 161 31.58 -14.19 -31.08
N VAL A 162 30.38 -14.77 -31.21
CA VAL A 162 29.92 -15.37 -32.49
C VAL A 162 29.77 -14.30 -33.58
N HIS A 163 29.28 -13.10 -33.23
CA HIS A 163 29.19 -11.98 -34.18
C HIS A 163 30.55 -11.37 -34.56
N CYS A 164 31.62 -11.68 -33.82
CA CYS A 164 32.99 -11.26 -34.12
C CYS A 164 33.75 -12.26 -35.02
N PHE A 165 33.17 -13.45 -35.26
CA PHE A 165 33.75 -14.50 -36.11
C PHE A 165 33.12 -14.56 -37.53
N GLU A 166 32.13 -13.73 -37.81
CA GLU A 166 31.70 -13.43 -39.19
C GLU A 166 32.27 -12.07 -39.63
N CYS A 167 33.55 -12.08 -40.00
CA CYS A 167 34.21 -11.07 -40.85
C CYS A 167 35.07 -11.82 -41.88
#